data_AF-F2JNY1-F1
#
_entry.id   AF-F2JNY1-F1
#
_cell.length_a   1.000
_cell.length_b   1.000
_cell.length_c   1.000
_cell.angle_alpha   90.00
_cell.angle_beta   90.00
_cell.angle_gamma   90.00
#
_symmetry.space_group_name_H-M   'P 1'
#
loop_
_entity.id
_entity.type
_entity.pdbx_description
1 polymer ?
#
loop_
_entity_poly.entity_id
_entity_poly.type
_entity_poly.pdbx_seq_one_letter_code
_entity_poly.pdbx_strand_id
1 'polypeptide(L)'
;MTRLLICKDSEQNVIIVQQRLNETDNITYSIIDNPPAIEEVEGKIGKYSLDENGNIVVVYEDVPKTDIELLREENTQIKESNAMLNQAITELSLVVSTLMA
;
A
#
# COMPACT_ATOMS: atom_id res chain seq x y z
N MET A 1 -11.68 22.59 23.33
CA MET A 1 -11.45 21.65 24.46
C MET A 1 -10.44 20.59 24.03
N THR A 2 -9.72 19.94 24.94
CA THR A 2 -8.85 18.81 24.56
C THR A 2 -9.62 17.51 24.84
N ARG A 3 -9.70 16.59 23.87
CA ARG A 3 -10.28 15.26 24.07
C ARG A 3 -9.20 14.19 24.06
N LEU A 4 -9.45 13.06 24.72
CA LEU A 4 -8.51 11.94 24.83
C LEU A 4 -9.22 10.69 24.30
N LEU A 5 -8.63 10.05 23.29
CA LEU A 5 -9.02 8.70 22.88
C LEU A 5 -8.32 7.70 23.80
N ILE A 6 -9.09 6.81 24.43
CA ILE A 6 -8.57 5.70 25.24
C ILE A 6 -9.10 4.40 24.63
N CYS A 7 -8.18 3.53 24.20
CA CYS A 7 -8.51 2.16 23.80
C CYS A 7 -8.02 1.21 24.90
N LYS A 8 -8.88 0.30 25.33
CA LYS A 8 -8.59 -0.71 26.34
C LYS A 8 -8.64 -2.11 25.75
N ASP A 9 -8.11 -3.08 26.48
CA ASP A 9 -8.32 -4.49 26.18
C ASP A 9 -9.81 -4.88 26.29
N SER A 10 -10.15 -6.06 25.78
CA SER A 10 -11.52 -6.58 25.78
C SER A 10 -12.12 -6.70 27.19
N GLU A 11 -11.27 -6.81 28.22
CA GLU A 11 -11.66 -6.91 29.62
C GLU A 11 -11.70 -5.55 30.34
N GLN A 12 -11.38 -4.45 29.65
CA GLN A 12 -11.34 -3.07 30.16
C GLN A 12 -10.31 -2.81 31.28
N ASN A 13 -9.35 -3.70 31.45
CA ASN A 13 -8.34 -3.71 32.50
C ASN A 13 -7.07 -2.93 32.12
N VAL A 14 -6.65 -3.00 30.85
CA VAL A 14 -5.38 -2.42 30.38
C VAL A 14 -5.64 -1.36 29.32
N ILE A 15 -4.94 -0.23 29.38
CA ILE A 15 -4.94 0.78 28.31
C ILE A 15 -3.93 0.34 27.24
N ILE A 16 -4.44 0.09 26.03
CA ILE A 16 -3.62 -0.30 24.87
C ILE A 16 -3.16 0.95 24.11
N VAL A 17 -4.07 1.91 23.90
CA VAL A 17 -3.78 3.15 23.17
C VAL A 17 -4.32 4.34 23.93
N GLN A 18 -3.52 5.41 23.99
CA GLN A 18 -3.96 6.73 24.42
C GLN A 18 -3.49 7.78 23.43
N GLN A 19 -4.40 8.62 22.95
CA GLN A 19 -4.07 9.67 21.99
C GLN A 19 -4.80 10.96 22.31
N ARG A 20 -4.04 12.05 22.42
CA ARG A 20 -4.58 13.40 22.57
C ARG A 20 -5.16 13.86 21.22
N LEU A 21 -6.43 14.20 21.23
CA LEU A 21 -7.15 14.71 20.07
C LEU A 21 -7.16 16.24 20.15
N ASN A 22 -6.56 16.88 19.15
CA ASN A 22 -6.67 18.31 18.96
C ASN A 22 -7.97 18.57 18.21
N GLU A 23 -8.93 19.24 18.84
CA GLU A 23 -10.18 19.64 18.19
C GLU A 23 -9.87 20.66 17.08
N THR A 24 -10.03 20.26 15.83
CA THR A 24 -10.49 21.18 14.78
C THR A 24 -12.01 21.12 14.79
N ASP A 25 -12.70 22.27 14.72
CA ASP A 25 -14.12 22.47 15.02
C ASP A 25 -15.15 21.58 14.26
N ASN A 26 -14.70 20.69 13.36
CA ASN A 26 -15.55 19.87 12.51
C ASN A 26 -15.41 18.35 12.71
N ILE A 27 -14.77 17.87 13.78
CA ILE A 27 -14.60 16.43 14.02
C ILE A 27 -15.54 15.93 15.13
N THR A 28 -16.55 15.16 14.75
CA THR A 28 -17.40 14.38 15.67
C THR A 28 -16.80 13.00 15.85
N TYR A 29 -16.54 12.61 17.11
CA TYR A 29 -16.07 11.27 17.44
C TYR A 29 -17.24 10.41 17.93
N SER A 30 -17.35 9.20 17.38
CA SER A 30 -18.30 8.18 17.82
C SER A 30 -17.54 6.95 18.30
N ILE A 31 -17.99 6.36 19.40
CA ILE A 31 -17.51 5.06 19.85
C ILE A 31 -18.29 3.99 19.09
N ILE A 32 -17.58 3.01 18.55
CA ILE A 32 -18.16 1.87 17.84
C ILE A 32 -17.90 0.63 18.68
N ASP A 33 -18.97 -0.03 19.11
CA ASP A 33 -18.89 -1.30 19.82
C ASP A 33 -18.73 -2.44 18.79
N ASN A 34 -17.70 -3.28 18.96
CA ASN A 34 -17.38 -4.42 18.09
C ASN A 34 -17.16 -4.05 16.61
N PRO A 35 -16.13 -3.25 16.27
CA PRO A 35 -15.80 -3.00 14.87
C PRO A 35 -15.39 -4.30 14.16
N PRO A 36 -15.62 -4.40 12.83
CA PRO A 36 -15.13 -5.53 12.05
C PRO A 36 -13.60 -5.63 12.16
N ALA A 37 -13.06 -6.84 12.26
CA ALA A 37 -11.62 -7.03 12.37
C ALA A 37 -10.93 -6.70 11.03
N ILE A 38 -9.81 -5.98 11.10
CA ILE A 38 -8.90 -5.84 9.97
C ILE A 38 -8.03 -7.09 9.95
N GLU A 39 -8.14 -7.89 8.90
CA GLU A 39 -7.30 -9.08 8.71
C GLU A 39 -5.98 -8.69 8.04
N GLU A 40 -4.94 -9.49 8.30
CA GLU A 40 -3.66 -9.32 7.60
C GLU A 40 -3.80 -9.91 6.20
N VAL A 41 -3.67 -9.04 5.19
CA VAL A 41 -3.69 -9.44 3.78
C VAL A 41 -2.38 -9.00 3.15
N GLU A 42 -1.63 -9.95 2.59
CA GLU A 42 -0.31 -9.69 2.02
C GLU A 42 -0.37 -8.59 0.95
N GLY A 43 0.51 -7.59 1.08
CA GLY A 43 0.59 -6.47 0.15
C GLY A 43 -0.58 -5.48 0.23
N LYS A 44 -1.48 -5.60 1.21
CA LYS A 44 -2.62 -4.70 1.39
C LYS A 44 -2.68 -4.08 2.79
N ILE A 45 -3.28 -2.90 2.86
CA ILE A 45 -3.56 -2.16 4.09
C ILE A 45 -5.07 -2.10 4.27
N GLY A 46 -5.58 -2.71 5.35
CA GLY A 46 -6.98 -2.60 5.72
C GLY A 46 -7.29 -1.26 6.39
N LYS A 47 -8.41 -0.64 6.02
CA LYS A 47 -8.91 0.63 6.56
C LYS A 47 -10.42 0.55 6.79
N TYR A 48 -10.91 1.28 7.79
CA TYR A 48 -12.34 1.44 7.98
C TYR A 48 -12.92 2.44 6.99
N SER A 49 -14.06 2.10 6.41
CA SER A 49 -14.87 2.96 5.54
C SER A 49 -16.36 2.80 5.89
N LEU A 50 -17.21 3.65 5.31
CA LEU A 50 -18.66 3.53 5.41
C LEU A 50 -19.24 2.99 4.10
N ASP A 51 -20.18 2.06 4.19
CA ASP A 51 -20.98 1.62 3.05
C ASP A 51 -22.10 2.63 2.72
N GLU A 52 -22.88 2.35 1.66
CA GLU A 52 -24.00 3.21 1.23
C GLU A 52 -25.12 3.34 2.26
N ASN A 53 -25.20 2.41 3.22
CA ASN A 53 -26.18 2.39 4.30
C ASN A 53 -25.63 3.02 5.59
N GLY A 54 -24.37 3.49 5.59
CA GLY A 54 -23.70 4.05 6.76
C GLY A 54 -23.14 3.02 7.73
N ASN A 55 -23.05 1.75 7.36
CA ASN A 55 -22.38 0.73 8.17
C ASN A 55 -20.87 0.80 7.97
N ILE A 56 -20.12 0.47 9.02
CA ILE A 56 -18.67 0.42 8.96
C ILE A 56 -18.23 -0.89 8.33
N VAL A 57 -17.38 -0.78 7.32
CA VAL A 57 -16.79 -1.91 6.59
C VAL A 57 -15.27 -1.76 6.56
N VAL A 58 -14.56 -2.86 6.32
CA VAL A 58 -13.11 -2.85 6.07
C VAL A 58 -12.88 -2.86 4.57
N VAL A 59 -12.10 -1.90 4.08
CA VAL A 59 -11.61 -1.84 2.70
C VAL A 59 -10.10 -2.10 2.68
N TYR A 60 -9.63 -2.79 1.64
CA TYR A 60 -8.21 -3.11 1.50
C TYR A 60 -7.63 -2.39 0.29
N GLU A 61 -6.64 -1.55 0.56
CA GLU A 61 -5.88 -0.83 -0.47
C GLU A 61 -4.49 -1.45 -0.62
N ASP A 62 -3.89 -1.38 -1.80
CA ASP A 62 -2.55 -1.89 -2.00
C ASP A 62 -1.53 -1.04 -1.20
N VAL A 63 -0.55 -1.71 -0.60
CA VAL A 63 0.58 -1.04 0.05
C VAL A 63 1.31 -0.22 -1.03
N PRO A 64 1.47 1.10 -0.86
CA PRO A 64 2.23 1.89 -1.79
C PRO A 64 3.65 1.33 -1.90
N LYS A 65 4.09 1.04 -3.13
CA LYS A 65 5.47 0.66 -3.39
C LYS A 65 6.38 1.79 -2.93
N THR A 66 7.45 1.44 -2.25
CA THR A 66 8.52 2.38 -1.90
C THR A 66 9.27 2.84 -3.15
N ASP A 67 9.93 3.99 -3.09
CA ASP A 67 10.76 4.49 -4.19
C ASP A 67 11.83 3.45 -4.61
N ILE A 68 12.36 2.69 -3.66
CA ILE A 68 13.35 1.62 -3.92
C ILE A 68 12.73 0.49 -4.73
N GLU A 69 11.48 0.09 -4.43
CA GLU A 69 10.78 -0.96 -5.16
C GLU A 69 10.42 -0.51 -6.57
N LEU A 70 9.95 0.73 -6.73
CA LEU A 70 9.69 1.33 -8.04
C LEU A 70 10.97 1.37 -8.88
N LEU A 71 12.08 1.88 -8.33
CA LEU A 71 13.37 1.93 -9.01
C LEU A 71 13.91 0.53 -9.36
N ARG A 72 13.66 -0.48 -8.53
CA ARG A 72 14.04 -1.87 -8.84
C ARG A 72 13.25 -2.41 -10.02
N GLU A 73 11.95 -2.15 -10.06
CA GLU A 73 11.08 -2.57 -11.17
C GLU A 73 11.48 -1.88 -12.47
N GLU A 74 11.72 -0.57 -12.45
CA GLU A 74 12.25 0.17 -13.60
C GLU A 74 13.61 -0.38 -14.07
N ASN A 75 14.53 -0.66 -13.15
CA ASN A 75 15.82 -1.25 -13.51
C ASN A 75 15.70 -2.64 -14.13
N THR A 76 14.76 -3.45 -13.68
CA THR A 76 14.49 -4.77 -14.28
C THR A 76 13.99 -4.60 -15.72
N GLN A 77 13.04 -3.71 -15.96
CA GLN A 77 12.53 -3.42 -17.30
C GLN A 77 13.63 -2.89 -18.24
N ILE A 78 14.49 -1.99 -17.75
CA ILE A 78 15.64 -1.48 -18.52
C ILE A 78 16.63 -2.61 -18.87
N LYS A 79 16.91 -3.51 -17.93
CA LYS A 79 17.80 -4.65 -18.18
C LYS A 79 17.25 -5.58 -19.25
N GLU A 80 15.95 -5.89 -19.19
CA GLU A 80 15.27 -6.72 -20.18
C GLU A 80 15.30 -6.05 -21.57
N SER A 81 14.98 -4.76 -21.64
CA SER A 81 15.06 -4.00 -22.89
C SER A 81 16.47 -3.98 -23.48
N ASN A 82 17.50 -3.78 -22.64
CA ASN A 82 18.90 -3.83 -23.08
C ASN A 82 19.31 -5.23 -23.57
N ALA A 83 18.82 -6.30 -22.93
CA ALA A 83 19.07 -7.66 -23.39
C ALA A 83 18.49 -7.90 -24.79
N MET A 84 17.24 -7.45 -25.03
CA MET A 84 16.60 -7.54 -26.33
C MET A 84 17.34 -6.72 -27.40
N LEU A 85 17.76 -5.50 -27.07
CA LEU A 85 18.54 -4.65 -27.99
C LEU A 85 19.87 -5.30 -28.36
N ASN A 86 20.59 -5.85 -27.39
CA ASN A 86 21.85 -6.54 -27.64
C ASN A 86 21.67 -7.78 -28.52
N GLN A 87 20.59 -8.53 -28.32
CA GLN A 87 20.24 -9.65 -29.20
C GLN A 87 20.00 -9.16 -30.64
N ALA A 88 19.19 -8.12 -30.82
CA ALA A 88 18.91 -7.55 -32.15
C ALA A 88 20.17 -7.03 -32.85
N ILE A 89 21.07 -6.37 -32.12
CA ILE A 89 22.38 -5.91 -32.64
C ILE A 89 23.23 -7.09 -33.10
N THR A 90 23.24 -8.18 -32.35
CA THR A 90 24.00 -9.39 -32.68
C THR A 90 23.45 -10.04 -33.96
N GLU A 91 22.13 -10.18 -34.07
CA GLU A 91 21.46 -10.71 -35.26
C GLU A 91 21.74 -9.85 -36.50
N LEU A 92 21.67 -8.52 -36.38
CA LEU A 92 22.01 -7.60 -37.47
C LEU A 92 23.48 -7.73 -37.89
N SER A 93 24.40 -7.84 -36.93
CA SER A 93 25.84 -7.99 -37.21
C SER A 93 26.13 -9.27 -37.98
N LEU A 94 25.44 -10.36 -37.67
CA LEU A 94 25.49 -11.62 -38.42
C LEU A 94 25.00 -11.45 -39.86
N VAL A 95 23.84 -10.81 -40.05
CA VAL A 95 23.28 -10.55 -41.39
C VAL A 95 24.21 -9.67 -42.24
N VAL A 96 24.79 -8.63 -41.66
CA VAL A 96 25.74 -7.77 -42.37
C VAL A 96 26.99 -8.56 -42.76
N SER A 97 27.49 -9.41 -41.87
CA SER A 97 28.68 -10.22 -42.13
C SER A 97 28.44 -11.23 -43.26
N THR A 98 27.25 -11.84 -43.35
CA THR A 98 26.90 -12.74 -44.45
C THR A 98 26.65 -12.02 -45.78
N LEU A 99 26.23 -10.75 -45.76
CA LEU A 99 26.07 -9.94 -46.98
C LEU A 99 27.39 -9.39 -47.53
N MET A 100 28.41 -9.23 -46.68
CA MET A 100 29.73 -8.72 -47.08
C MET A 100 30.75 -9.81 -47.44
N ALA A 101 30.41 -11.09 -47.24
CA ALA A 101 31.21 -12.25 -47.63
C ALA A 101 30.86 -12.72 -49.05
#